data_AF-A0A1W6MP70-F1
#
_entry.id   AF-A0A1W6MP70-F1
#
_cell.length_a   1.000
_cell.length_b   1.000
_cell.length_c   1.000
_cell.angle_alpha   90.00
_cell.angle_beta   90.00
_cell.angle_gamma   90.00
#
_symmetry.space_group_name_H-M   'P 1'
#
loop_
_entity.id
_entity.type
_entity.pdbx_description
1 polymer ?
#
loop_
_entity_poly.entity_id
_entity_poly.type
_entity_poly.pdbx_seq_one_letter_code
_entity_poly.pdbx_strand_id
1 'polypeptide(L)'
;MFSQNPKLIKQVERDVKEIHEKIKTLHVAHITAELELTESEAQEFWPVYNKMREEDRQIDHEKRDLMREIDRNYSSMTNAQAKSYLEKYKALERREAAAEFSEYHERIIDIVGIKRFFKLKKADYDFRRKMLRKFKSKRDKRTGFINDRIQEHKLEAQKRRDLLMEKRDSLKVVRES
;
A
#
# COMPACT_ATOMS: atom_id res chain seq x y z
N MET A 1 -27.56 -8.28 12.73
CA MET A 1 -26.91 -7.32 11.81
C MET A 1 -25.80 -6.60 12.57
N PHE A 2 -24.56 -6.65 12.08
CA PHE A 2 -23.39 -6.06 12.74
C PHE A 2 -23.33 -4.56 12.44
N SER A 3 -23.53 -3.70 13.44
CA SER A 3 -23.32 -2.26 13.28
C SER A 3 -21.83 -1.97 13.42
N GLN A 4 -21.11 -1.96 12.30
CA GLN A 4 -19.88 -1.19 12.21
C GLN A 4 -20.25 0.27 12.45
N ASN A 5 -19.77 0.89 13.54
CA ASN A 5 -20.10 2.27 13.87
C ASN A 5 -19.63 3.21 12.74
N PRO A 6 -20.53 3.73 11.87
CA PRO A 6 -20.13 4.38 10.62
C PRO A 6 -19.36 5.69 10.84
N LYS A 7 -19.55 6.31 12.02
CA LYS A 7 -18.85 7.53 12.41
C LYS A 7 -17.35 7.29 12.65
N LEU A 8 -17.00 6.13 13.22
CA LEU A 8 -15.60 5.80 13.51
C LEU A 8 -14.82 5.49 12.23
N ILE A 9 -15.42 4.76 11.29
CA ILE A 9 -14.83 4.46 9.98
C ILE A 9 -14.58 5.75 9.20
N LYS A 10 -15.58 6.64 9.09
CA LYS A 10 -15.44 7.94 8.43
C LYS A 10 -14.39 8.86 9.07
N GLN A 11 -14.15 8.72 10.38
CA GLN A 11 -13.08 9.47 11.05
C GLN A 11 -11.70 8.91 10.71
N VAL A 12 -11.54 7.58 10.73
CA VAL A 12 -10.27 6.93 10.35
C VAL A 12 -9.92 7.20 8.89
N GLU A 13 -10.89 7.17 7.98
CA GLU A 13 -10.68 7.50 6.56
C GLU A 13 -10.20 8.95 6.38
N ARG A 14 -10.80 9.89 7.11
CA ARG A 14 -10.36 11.30 7.10
C ARG A 14 -8.93 11.46 7.63
N ASP A 15 -8.61 10.85 8.77
CA ASP A 15 -7.27 10.89 9.35
C ASP A 15 -6.20 10.31 8.41
N VAL A 16 -6.50 9.18 7.74
CA VAL A 16 -5.58 8.56 6.77
C VAL A 16 -5.38 9.47 5.55
N LYS A 17 -6.46 10.06 5.03
CA LYS A 17 -6.39 11.02 3.92
C LYS A 17 -5.55 12.25 4.28
N GLU A 18 -5.75 12.82 5.46
CA GLU A 18 -5.00 13.98 5.94
C GLU A 18 -3.50 13.67 6.10
N ILE A 19 -3.15 12.51 6.65
CA ILE A 19 -1.76 12.05 6.73
C ILE A 19 -1.17 11.93 5.32
N HIS A 20 -1.91 11.32 4.38
CA HIS A 20 -1.43 11.12 3.01
C HIS A 20 -1.14 12.44 2.30
N GLU A 21 -2.03 13.43 2.43
CA GLU A 21 -1.81 14.76 1.85
C GLU A 21 -0.63 15.48 2.51
N LYS A 22 -0.48 15.40 3.84
CA LYS A 22 0.71 15.94 4.54
C LYS A 22 2.01 15.32 4.01
N ILE A 23 2.03 14.01 3.78
CA ILE A 23 3.21 13.31 3.23
C ILE A 23 3.52 13.80 1.82
N LYS A 24 2.51 13.98 0.96
CA LYS A 24 2.69 14.52 -0.38
C LYS A 24 3.26 15.94 -0.35
N THR A 25 2.69 16.84 0.45
CA THR A 25 3.18 18.22 0.56
C THR A 25 4.63 18.26 1.04
N LEU A 26 4.98 17.45 2.04
CA LEU A 26 6.36 17.34 2.53
C LEU A 26 7.31 16.79 1.46
N HIS A 27 6.83 15.86 0.62
CA HIS A 27 7.63 15.29 -0.46
C HIS A 27 7.90 16.33 -1.55
N VAL A 28 6.87 17.06 -1.98
CA VAL A 28 7.00 18.16 -2.94
C VAL A 28 8.00 19.19 -2.46
N ALA A 29 7.83 19.70 -1.24
CA ALA A 29 8.73 20.68 -0.64
C ALA A 29 10.17 20.15 -0.53
N HIS A 30 10.35 18.88 -0.18
CA HIS A 30 11.67 18.26 -0.08
C HIS A 30 12.36 18.17 -1.44
N ILE A 31 11.67 17.69 -2.48
CA ILE A 31 12.27 17.58 -3.82
C ILE A 31 12.59 18.96 -4.40
N THR A 32 11.69 19.94 -4.28
CA THR A 32 11.96 21.31 -4.75
C THR A 32 13.19 21.89 -4.07
N ALA A 33 13.34 21.71 -2.76
CA ALA A 33 14.48 22.21 -2.01
C ALA A 33 15.79 21.49 -2.37
N GLU A 34 15.75 20.16 -2.54
CA GLU A 34 16.94 19.38 -2.90
C GLU A 34 17.38 19.67 -4.33
N LEU A 35 16.46 19.85 -5.28
CA LEU A 35 16.83 20.09 -6.68
C LEU A 35 17.06 21.57 -7.01
N GLU A 36 16.74 22.47 -6.09
CA GLU A 36 16.85 23.92 -6.30
C GLU A 36 16.14 24.35 -7.59
N LEU A 37 14.93 23.79 -7.82
CA LEU A 37 14.17 24.03 -9.05
C LEU A 37 13.82 25.50 -9.17
N THR A 38 14.10 26.08 -10.34
CA THR A 38 13.54 27.38 -10.71
C THR A 38 12.03 27.24 -10.98
N GLU A 39 11.31 28.37 -11.02
CA GLU A 39 9.88 28.36 -11.31
C GLU A 39 9.57 27.74 -12.69
N SER A 40 10.38 28.07 -13.70
CA SER A 40 10.26 27.50 -15.05
C SER A 40 10.53 25.98 -15.05
N GLU A 41 11.61 25.54 -14.41
CA GLU A 41 11.94 24.11 -14.32
C GLU A 41 10.87 23.35 -13.56
N ALA A 42 10.32 23.90 -12.48
CA ALA A 42 9.27 23.26 -11.70
C ALA A 42 8.00 23.03 -12.52
N GLN A 43 7.60 23.98 -13.38
CA GLN A 43 6.43 23.85 -14.24
C GLN A 43 6.56 22.68 -15.23
N GLU A 44 7.77 22.43 -15.74
CA GLU A 44 8.04 21.32 -16.65
C GLU A 44 8.30 19.99 -15.92
N PHE A 45 9.00 20.04 -14.78
CA PHE A 45 9.42 18.89 -14.00
C PHE A 45 8.26 18.13 -13.39
N TRP A 46 7.35 18.82 -12.69
CA TRP A 46 6.30 18.17 -11.89
C TRP A 46 5.37 17.26 -12.72
N PRO A 47 4.89 17.66 -13.92
CA PRO A 47 4.07 16.78 -14.75
C PRO A 47 4.77 15.47 -15.16
N VAL A 48 6.06 15.53 -15.48
CA VAL A 48 6.87 14.36 -15.88
C VAL A 48 7.12 13.46 -14.68
N TYR A 49 7.59 14.05 -13.59
CA TYR A 49 7.92 13.34 -12.36
C TYR A 49 6.69 12.67 -11.72
N ASN A 50 5.53 13.33 -11.72
CA ASN A 50 4.30 12.76 -11.16
C ASN A 50 3.80 11.55 -11.97
N LYS A 51 3.95 11.56 -13.30
CA LYS A 51 3.59 10.42 -14.14
C LYS A 51 4.49 9.21 -13.87
N MET A 52 5.81 9.42 -13.86
CA MET A 52 6.78 8.39 -13.49
C MET A 52 6.44 7.77 -12.13
N ARG A 53 6.18 8.62 -11.13
CA ARG A 53 5.84 8.18 -9.76
C ARG A 53 4.52 7.41 -9.66
N GLU A 54 3.54 7.74 -10.50
CA GLU A 54 2.27 7.02 -10.53
C GLU A 54 2.44 5.64 -11.16
N GLU A 55 3.24 5.52 -12.23
CA GLU A 55 3.57 4.24 -12.84
C GLU A 55 4.34 3.31 -11.88
N ASP A 56 5.39 3.83 -11.24
CA ASP A 56 6.13 3.11 -10.19
C ASP A 56 5.18 2.61 -9.09
N ARG A 57 4.24 3.46 -8.67
CA ARG A 57 3.28 3.14 -7.61
C ARG A 57 2.30 2.04 -8.02
N GLN A 58 1.85 2.04 -9.27
CA GLN A 58 0.94 1.03 -9.80
C GLN A 58 1.64 -0.34 -9.85
N ILE A 59 2.88 -0.38 -10.31
CA ILE A 59 3.73 -1.59 -10.31
C ILE A 59 3.91 -2.12 -8.87
N ASP A 60 4.31 -1.25 -7.94
CA ASP A 60 4.42 -1.58 -6.53
C ASP A 60 3.11 -2.13 -5.94
N HIS A 61 1.98 -1.56 -6.34
CA HIS A 61 0.67 -1.99 -5.87
C HIS A 61 0.34 -3.39 -6.38
N GLU A 62 0.49 -3.63 -7.68
CA GLU A 62 0.24 -4.94 -8.31
C GLU A 62 1.18 -6.02 -7.75
N LYS A 63 2.48 -5.72 -7.53
CA LYS A 63 3.42 -6.64 -6.88
C LYS A 63 2.95 -7.02 -5.47
N ARG A 64 2.53 -6.04 -4.66
CA ARG A 64 2.01 -6.30 -3.31
C ARG A 64 0.74 -7.15 -3.33
N ASP A 65 -0.17 -6.90 -4.26
CA ASP A 65 -1.40 -7.67 -4.38
C ASP A 65 -1.13 -9.10 -4.82
N LEU A 66 -0.23 -9.30 -5.79
CA LEU A 66 0.22 -10.62 -6.21
C LEU A 66 0.83 -11.41 -5.04
N MET A 67 1.70 -10.79 -4.24
CA MET A 67 2.30 -11.45 -3.07
C MET A 67 1.25 -11.83 -2.02
N ARG A 68 0.28 -10.95 -1.74
CA ARG A 68 -0.83 -11.29 -0.83
C ARG A 68 -1.70 -12.43 -1.36
N GLU A 69 -1.90 -12.50 -2.67
CA GLU A 69 -2.63 -13.60 -3.31
C GLU A 69 -1.86 -14.92 -3.15
N ILE A 70 -0.55 -14.91 -3.38
CA ILE A 70 0.33 -16.06 -3.19
C ILE A 70 0.27 -16.53 -1.73
N ASP A 71 0.46 -15.62 -0.76
CA ASP A 71 0.44 -15.95 0.67
C ASP A 71 -0.86 -16.63 1.09
N ARG A 72 -2.00 -16.14 0.61
CA ARG A 72 -3.33 -16.70 0.93
C ARG A 72 -3.54 -18.10 0.35
N ASN A 73 -2.92 -18.40 -0.79
CA ASN A 73 -3.13 -19.65 -1.52
C ASN A 73 -1.95 -20.62 -1.39
N TYR A 74 -0.91 -20.27 -0.63
CA TYR A 74 0.36 -21.00 -0.62
C TYR A 74 0.23 -22.49 -0.32
N SER A 75 -0.58 -22.84 0.68
CA SER A 75 -0.76 -24.23 1.12
C SER A 75 -1.67 -25.05 0.19
N SER A 76 -2.46 -24.41 -0.67
CA SER A 76 -3.48 -25.06 -1.49
C SER A 76 -3.25 -24.90 -2.99
N MET A 77 -2.20 -24.19 -3.41
CA MET A 77 -1.94 -23.95 -4.83
C MET A 77 -1.39 -25.19 -5.53
N THR A 78 -1.87 -25.39 -6.75
CA THR A 78 -1.31 -26.39 -7.66
C THR A 78 -0.05 -25.87 -8.34
N ASN A 79 0.76 -26.78 -8.90
CA ASN A 79 1.92 -26.41 -9.72
C ASN A 79 1.55 -25.50 -10.90
N ALA A 80 0.36 -25.70 -11.50
CA ALA A 80 -0.12 -24.85 -12.58
C ALA A 80 -0.41 -23.41 -12.11
N GLN A 81 -1.02 -23.24 -10.94
CA GLN A 81 -1.23 -21.93 -10.33
C GLN A 81 0.08 -21.26 -9.94
N ALA A 82 1.01 -22.00 -9.34
CA ALA A 82 2.35 -21.50 -9.02
C ALA A 82 3.08 -20.99 -10.26
N LYS A 83 3.00 -21.73 -11.37
CA LYS A 83 3.57 -21.29 -12.66
C LYS A 83 2.91 -20.01 -13.18
N SER A 84 1.58 -19.89 -13.06
CA SER A 84 0.87 -18.66 -13.42
C SER A 84 1.33 -17.46 -12.58
N TYR A 85 1.50 -17.63 -11.27
CA TYR A 85 2.02 -16.58 -10.39
C TYR A 85 3.44 -16.15 -10.76
N LEU A 86 4.31 -17.11 -11.10
CA LEU A 86 5.66 -16.81 -11.55
C LEU A 86 5.66 -15.97 -12.84
N GLU A 87 4.80 -16.29 -13.81
CA GLU A 87 4.73 -15.51 -15.05
C GLU A 87 4.16 -14.10 -14.82
N LYS A 88 3.16 -13.95 -13.94
CA LYS A 88 2.68 -12.62 -13.50
C LYS A 88 3.80 -11.82 -12.84
N TYR A 89 4.55 -12.45 -11.93
CA TYR A 89 5.68 -11.82 -11.25
C TYR A 89 6.75 -11.34 -12.25
N LYS A 90 7.18 -12.21 -13.18
CA LYS A 90 8.13 -11.84 -14.24
C LYS A 90 7.62 -10.69 -15.12
N ALA A 91 6.32 -10.65 -15.42
CA ALA A 91 5.75 -9.54 -16.18
C ALA A 91 5.86 -8.21 -15.44
N LEU A 92 5.61 -8.22 -14.12
CA LEU A 92 5.75 -7.03 -13.27
C LEU A 92 7.20 -6.57 -13.16
N GLU A 93 8.16 -7.50 -13.00
CA GLU A 93 9.61 -7.19 -13.00
C GLU A 93 10.05 -6.55 -14.32
N ARG A 94 9.60 -7.09 -15.46
CA ARG A 94 9.90 -6.50 -16.78
C ARG A 94 9.32 -5.09 -16.92
N ARG A 95 8.10 -4.86 -16.41
CA ARG A 95 7.47 -3.54 -16.48
C ARG A 95 8.19 -2.53 -15.57
N GLU A 96 8.64 -2.95 -14.40
CA GLU A 96 9.46 -2.12 -13.51
C GLU A 96 10.79 -1.75 -14.16
N ALA A 97 11.51 -2.72 -14.72
CA ALA A 97 12.75 -2.44 -15.44
C ALA A 97 12.52 -1.47 -16.60
N ALA A 98 11.46 -1.65 -17.38
CA ALA A 98 11.11 -0.73 -18.45
C ALA A 98 10.80 0.70 -17.95
N ALA A 99 10.14 0.83 -16.79
CA ALA A 99 9.91 2.12 -16.15
C ALA A 99 11.22 2.76 -15.67
N GLU A 100 12.20 1.98 -15.18
CA GLU A 100 13.53 2.45 -14.82
C GLU A 100 14.37 2.93 -16.01
N PHE A 101 14.11 2.44 -17.22
CA PHE A 101 14.74 2.91 -18.47
C PHE A 101 13.81 3.79 -19.31
N SER A 102 12.78 4.36 -18.68
CA SER A 102 11.76 5.12 -19.38
C SER A 102 12.25 6.48 -19.88
N GLU A 103 11.54 6.97 -20.90
CA GLU A 103 11.67 8.34 -21.41
C GLU A 103 11.50 9.41 -20.32
N TYR A 104 10.88 9.10 -19.17
CA TYR A 104 10.77 10.04 -18.06
C TYR A 104 12.14 10.42 -17.50
N HIS A 105 13.09 9.48 -17.44
CA HIS A 105 14.44 9.78 -16.95
C HIS A 105 15.15 10.76 -17.87
N GLU A 106 15.14 10.50 -19.18
CA GLU A 106 15.74 11.39 -20.17
C GLU A 106 15.10 12.78 -20.11
N ARG A 107 13.76 12.87 -20.06
CA ARG A 107 13.07 14.15 -19.94
C ARG A 107 13.40 14.91 -18.65
N ILE A 108 13.52 14.20 -17.52
CA ILE A 108 13.94 14.83 -16.27
C ILE A 108 15.39 15.31 -16.39
N ILE A 109 16.27 14.51 -16.99
CA ILE A 109 17.67 14.89 -17.25
C ILE A 109 17.74 16.12 -18.16
N ASP A 110 16.88 16.24 -19.16
CA ASP A 110 16.82 17.42 -20.03
C ASP A 110 16.42 18.69 -19.26
N ILE A 111 15.50 18.57 -18.30
CA ILE A 111 15.02 19.71 -17.50
C ILE A 111 16.05 20.11 -16.44
N VAL A 112 16.58 19.16 -15.65
CA VAL A 112 17.40 19.49 -14.48
C VAL A 112 18.89 19.17 -14.64
N GLY A 113 19.27 18.40 -15.65
CA GLY A 113 20.63 17.89 -15.85
C GLY A 113 20.94 16.64 -15.04
N ILE A 114 21.89 15.84 -15.56
CA ILE A 114 22.23 14.51 -15.02
C ILE A 114 22.66 14.52 -13.55
N LYS A 115 23.39 15.55 -13.10
CA LYS A 115 23.82 15.67 -11.69
C LYS A 115 22.62 15.82 -10.74
N ARG A 116 21.65 16.66 -11.11
CA ARG A 116 20.43 16.88 -10.32
C ARG A 116 19.48 15.69 -10.44
N PHE A 117 19.47 14.97 -11.55
CA PHE A 117 18.75 13.69 -11.66
C PHE A 117 19.23 12.65 -10.62
N PHE A 118 20.55 12.47 -10.45
CA PHE A 118 21.03 11.57 -9.39
C PHE A 118 20.76 12.11 -7.98
N LYS A 119 20.78 13.44 -7.78
CA LYS A 119 20.33 14.07 -6.52
C LYS A 119 18.86 13.78 -6.25
N LEU A 120 17.99 13.80 -7.27
CA LEU A 120 16.58 13.41 -7.18
C LEU A 120 16.44 11.97 -6.71
N LYS A 121 17.13 11.03 -7.35
CA LYS A 121 17.08 9.60 -6.96
C LYS A 121 17.48 9.40 -5.50
N LYS A 122 18.53 10.08 -5.06
CA LYS A 122 18.96 10.07 -3.65
C LYS A 122 17.93 10.71 -2.72
N ALA A 123 17.41 11.89 -3.05
CA ALA A 123 16.40 12.59 -2.26
C ALA A 123 15.13 11.73 -2.09
N ASP A 124 14.70 11.05 -3.15
CA ASP A 124 13.57 10.13 -3.08
C ASP A 124 13.81 8.92 -2.18
N TYR A 125 15.00 8.33 -2.25
CA TYR A 125 15.39 7.25 -1.36
C TYR A 125 15.43 7.72 0.11
N ASP A 126 16.09 8.84 0.37
CA ASP A 126 16.24 9.40 1.71
C ASP A 126 14.89 9.81 2.31
N PHE A 127 14.01 10.40 1.51
CA PHE A 127 12.64 10.73 1.92
C PHE A 127 11.86 9.47 2.27
N ARG A 128 11.81 8.47 1.37
CA ARG A 128 11.11 7.20 1.65
C ARG A 128 11.63 6.54 2.92
N ARG A 129 12.95 6.47 3.11
CA ARG A 129 13.57 5.91 4.31
C ARG A 129 13.19 6.68 5.58
N LYS A 130 13.24 8.02 5.53
CA LYS A 130 12.85 8.89 6.65
C LYS A 130 11.37 8.74 7.00
N MET A 131 10.50 8.66 5.99
CA MET A 131 9.06 8.50 6.20
C MET A 131 8.72 7.10 6.72
N LEU A 132 9.37 6.05 6.22
CA LEU A 132 9.23 4.71 6.79
C LEU A 132 9.60 4.71 8.28
N ARG A 133 10.71 5.33 8.68
CA ARG A 133 11.09 5.43 10.11
C ARG A 133 10.07 6.22 10.94
N LYS A 134 9.64 7.39 10.46
CA LYS A 134 8.72 8.27 11.21
C LYS A 134 7.29 7.73 11.31
N PHE A 135 6.83 7.03 10.28
CA PHE A 135 5.44 6.58 10.20
C PHE A 135 5.25 5.10 10.53
N LYS A 136 6.28 4.24 10.47
CA LYS A 136 6.20 2.85 10.96
C LYS A 136 5.85 2.82 12.45
N SER A 137 6.47 3.67 13.29
CA SER A 137 6.19 3.72 14.73
C SER A 137 4.79 4.26 15.07
N LYS A 138 4.22 5.13 14.23
CA LYS A 138 2.85 5.65 14.42
C LYS A 138 1.79 4.72 13.83
N ARG A 139 2.11 3.98 12.77
CA ARG A 139 1.24 3.01 12.11
C ARG A 139 1.12 1.72 12.92
N ASP A 140 2.18 1.22 13.55
CA ASP A 140 2.08 0.09 14.50
C ASP A 140 1.15 0.43 15.67
N LYS A 141 1.23 1.66 16.20
CA LYS A 141 0.37 2.14 17.30
C LYS A 141 -1.07 2.48 16.94
N ARG A 142 -1.44 2.59 15.65
CA ARG A 142 -2.84 2.91 15.24
C ARG A 142 -3.48 1.75 14.48
N THR A 143 -2.72 1.06 13.65
CA THR A 143 -3.18 -0.04 12.80
C THR A 143 -3.05 -1.40 13.49
N GLY A 144 -2.08 -1.58 14.41
CA GLY A 144 -2.06 -2.73 15.32
C GLY A 144 -3.36 -2.79 16.12
N PHE A 145 -3.70 -1.70 16.81
CA PHE A 145 -4.97 -1.58 17.54
C PHE A 145 -6.23 -1.79 16.70
N ILE A 146 -6.24 -1.41 15.42
CA ILE A 146 -7.40 -1.61 14.53
C ILE A 146 -7.46 -3.06 14.02
N ASN A 147 -6.33 -3.64 13.60
CA ASN A 147 -6.30 -5.03 13.16
C ASN A 147 -6.57 -5.99 14.32
N ASP A 148 -6.00 -5.74 15.50
CA ASP A 148 -6.23 -6.55 16.71
C ASP A 148 -7.71 -6.53 17.11
N ARG A 149 -8.35 -5.35 17.14
CA ARG A 149 -9.80 -5.25 17.39
C ARG A 149 -10.65 -5.93 16.32
N ILE A 150 -10.25 -5.84 15.05
CA ILE A 150 -10.99 -6.51 13.96
C ILE A 150 -10.85 -8.03 14.08
N GLN A 151 -9.69 -8.55 14.47
CA GLN A 151 -9.47 -9.97 14.69
C GLN A 151 -10.17 -10.48 15.96
N GLU A 152 -10.12 -9.75 17.06
CA GLU A 152 -10.85 -10.05 18.30
C GLU A 152 -12.36 -10.12 18.04
N HIS A 153 -12.93 -9.13 17.35
CA HIS A 153 -14.36 -9.15 17.02
C HIS A 153 -14.74 -10.27 16.06
N LYS A 154 -13.88 -10.64 15.11
CA LYS A 154 -14.10 -11.81 14.24
C LYS A 154 -14.09 -13.10 15.05
N LEU A 155 -13.14 -13.24 15.99
CA LEU A 155 -13.03 -14.40 16.86
C LEU A 155 -14.22 -14.52 17.84
N GLU A 156 -14.68 -13.41 18.40
CA GLU A 156 -15.89 -13.37 19.26
C GLU A 156 -17.16 -13.72 18.49
N ALA A 157 -17.30 -13.23 17.25
CA ALA A 157 -18.44 -13.56 16.39
C ALA A 157 -18.45 -15.05 16.00
N GLN A 158 -17.27 -15.63 15.76
CA GLN A 158 -17.10 -17.06 15.52
C GLN A 158 -17.54 -17.87 16.76
N LYS A 159 -16.99 -17.55 17.94
CA LYS A 159 -17.34 -18.22 19.21
C LYS A 159 -18.84 -18.15 19.53
N ARG A 160 -19.49 -17.01 19.28
CA ARG A 160 -20.95 -16.88 19.48
C ARG A 160 -21.76 -17.72 18.51
N ARG A 161 -21.33 -17.87 17.25
CA ARG A 161 -21.99 -18.74 16.29
C ARG A 161 -21.88 -20.20 16.69
N ASP A 162 -20.70 -20.63 17.11
CA ASP A 162 -20.46 -22.01 17.53
C ASP A 162 -21.31 -22.36 18.77
N LEU A 163 -21.37 -21.47 19.76
CA LEU A 163 -22.22 -21.63 20.94
C LEU A 163 -23.72 -21.73 20.61
N LEU A 164 -24.18 -20.96 19.61
CA LEU A 164 -25.57 -21.00 19.17
C LEU A 164 -25.91 -22.31 18.43
N MET A 165 -24.96 -22.85 17.66
CA MET A 165 -25.11 -24.16 17.01
C MET A 165 -25.18 -25.28 18.04
N GLU A 166 -24.30 -25.27 19.03
CA GLU A 166 -24.27 -26.26 20.11
C GLU A 166 -25.55 -26.23 20.97
N LYS A 167 -26.07 -25.04 21.30
CA LYS A 167 -27.35 -24.89 21.99
C LYS A 167 -28.53 -25.39 21.15
N ARG A 168 -28.51 -25.13 19.84
CA ARG A 168 -29.56 -25.58 18.93
C ARG A 168 -29.57 -27.10 18.82
N ASP A 169 -28.40 -27.71 18.74
CA ASP A 169 -28.28 -29.16 18.61
C ASP A 169 -28.66 -29.85 19.94
N SER A 170 -28.32 -29.24 21.09
CA SER A 170 -28.78 -29.67 22.42
C SER A 170 -30.31 -29.58 22.58
N LEU A 171 -30.96 -28.55 22.05
CA LEU A 171 -32.42 -28.38 22.07
C LEU A 171 -33.15 -29.36 21.15
N LYS A 172 -32.51 -29.88 20.11
CA LYS A 172 -33.08 -30.93 19.26
C LYS A 172 -33.09 -32.29 19.97
N VAL A 173 -32.00 -32.64 20.67
CA VAL A 173 -31.90 -33.89 21.44
C VAL A 173 -32.98 -33.96 22.54
N VAL A 174 -33.29 -32.83 23.19
CA VAL A 174 -34.34 -32.73 24.23
C VAL A 174 -35.77 -32.82 23.66
N ARG A 175 -35.98 -32.54 22.37
CA ARG A 175 -37.30 -32.62 21.71
C ARG A 175 -37.59 -33.97 21.07
N GLU A 176 -36.58 -34.81 20.92
CA GLU A 176 -36.66 -36.17 20.34
C GLU A 176 -36.59 -37.26 21.42
N SER A 177 -36.52 -36.88 22.71
CA SER A 177 -36.58 -37.75 23.89
C SER A 177 -37.91 -37.59 24.61
#